data_AF-A0A161SE31-F1
#
_entry.id   AF-A0A161SE31-F1
#
_cell.length_a   1.000
_cell.length_b   1.000
_cell.length_c   1.000
_cell.angle_alpha   90.00
_cell.angle_beta   90.00
_cell.angle_gamma   90.00
#
_symmetry.space_group_name_H-M   'P 1'
#
loop_
_entity.id
_entity.type
_entity.pdbx_description
1 polymer ?
#
loop_
_entity_poly.entity_id
_entity_poly.type
_entity_poly.pdbx_seq_one_letter_code
_entity_poly.pdbx_strand_id
1 'polypeptide(L)'
;MSAPAWPLDALVPARPTWARVDTDFYVASRDGEFVGYVDRAADGTYIAFDGRSTPVGRYDDLRDAQRAAEGVTSPTEARRRRRVTRVLQKTAAVTGVVAGGVALTAGALAPYL
;
A
#
# COMPACT_ATOMS: atom_id res chain seq x y z
N MET A 1 -29.13 35.21 20.96
CA MET A 1 -27.79 34.90 20.40
C MET A 1 -27.85 33.45 19.92
N SER A 2 -28.04 33.21 18.61
CA SER A 2 -28.05 31.84 18.06
C SER A 2 -26.62 31.34 17.87
N ALA A 3 -26.33 30.14 18.37
CA ALA A 3 -25.08 29.44 18.09
C ALA A 3 -25.02 29.05 16.59
N PRO A 4 -23.83 29.06 15.95
CA PRO A 4 -23.70 28.54 14.60
C PRO A 4 -23.94 27.03 14.60
N ALA A 5 -24.94 26.58 13.83
CA ALA A 5 -25.14 25.17 13.53
C ALA A 5 -24.06 24.75 12.54
N TRP A 6 -22.92 24.28 13.07
CA TRP A 6 -21.94 23.60 12.22
C TRP A 6 -22.62 22.34 11.65
N PRO A 7 -22.49 22.04 10.35
CA PRO A 7 -22.95 20.77 9.83
C PRO A 7 -22.20 19.67 10.59
N LEU A 8 -22.94 18.83 11.30
CA LEU A 8 -22.36 17.70 12.05
C LEU A 8 -21.57 16.76 11.12
N ASP A 9 -21.88 16.78 9.81
CA ASP A 9 -21.16 16.07 8.76
C ASP A 9 -19.70 16.50 8.64
N ALA A 10 -19.36 17.75 8.96
CA ALA A 10 -17.98 18.23 8.95
C ALA A 10 -17.14 17.67 10.11
N LEU A 11 -17.77 17.09 11.13
CA LEU A 11 -17.09 16.48 12.28
C LEU A 11 -16.89 14.96 12.12
N VAL A 12 -17.56 14.33 11.16
CA VAL A 12 -17.41 12.90 10.88
C VAL A 12 -16.35 12.73 9.79
N PRO A 13 -15.19 12.12 10.07
CA PRO A 13 -14.20 11.88 9.03
C PRO A 13 -14.81 11.01 7.93
N ALA A 14 -14.65 11.45 6.67
CA ALA A 14 -15.22 10.73 5.54
C ALA A 14 -14.70 9.29 5.51
N ARG A 15 -15.57 8.35 5.17
CA ARG A 15 -15.14 6.97 4.93
C ARG A 15 -14.21 6.97 3.71
N PRO A 16 -13.09 6.22 3.74
CA PRO A 16 -12.27 6.05 2.56
C PRO A 16 -13.11 5.48 1.42
N THR A 17 -12.90 6.02 0.23
CA THR A 17 -13.45 5.49 -1.01
C THR A 17 -12.38 4.65 -1.71
N TRP A 18 -12.81 3.58 -2.38
CA TRP A 18 -11.91 2.66 -3.06
C TRP A 18 -12.07 2.77 -4.57
N ALA A 19 -10.95 2.96 -5.27
CA ALA A 19 -10.88 2.93 -6.71
C ALA A 19 -10.06 1.71 -7.15
N ARG A 20 -10.56 0.96 -8.14
CA ARG A 20 -9.75 -0.03 -8.86
C ARG A 20 -8.98 0.70 -9.95
N VAL A 21 -7.65 0.71 -9.85
CA VAL A 21 -6.77 1.41 -10.79
C VAL A 21 -6.21 0.45 -11.82
N ASP A 22 -6.00 -0.81 -11.44
CA ASP A 22 -5.64 -1.92 -12.33
C ASP A 22 -6.44 -3.19 -11.97
N THR A 23 -6.33 -4.23 -12.78
CA THR A 23 -6.93 -5.54 -12.52
C THR A 23 -6.56 -6.04 -11.12
N ASP A 24 -5.31 -5.86 -10.71
CA ASP A 24 -4.79 -6.38 -9.46
C ASP A 24 -4.50 -5.29 -8.42
N PHE A 25 -4.86 -4.03 -8.71
CA PHE A 25 -4.48 -2.89 -7.87
C PHE A 25 -5.65 -1.98 -7.51
N TYR A 26 -5.79 -1.74 -6.20
CA TYR A 26 -6.89 -0.97 -5.60
C TYR A 26 -6.34 0.10 -4.66
N VAL A 27 -6.84 1.33 -4.75
CA VAL A 27 -6.36 2.46 -3.96
C VAL A 27 -7.49 3.04 -3.12
N ALA A 28 -7.19 3.33 -1.85
CA ALA A 28 -8.07 4.05 -0.96
C ALA A 28 -7.71 5.54 -0.92
N SER A 29 -8.73 6.39 -1.02
CA SER A 29 -8.61 7.82 -0.77
C SER A 29 -9.67 8.32 0.20
N ARG A 30 -9.31 9.29 1.03
CA ARG A 30 -10.21 9.98 1.97
C ARG A 30 -10.05 11.47 1.77
N ASP A 31 -11.13 12.17 1.44
CA ASP A 31 -11.13 13.61 1.19
C ASP A 31 -10.07 14.06 0.15
N GLY A 32 -9.82 13.20 -0.85
CA GLY A 32 -8.80 13.41 -1.89
C GLY A 32 -7.37 13.04 -1.48
N GLU A 33 -7.14 12.67 -0.23
CA GLU A 33 -5.84 12.20 0.27
C GLU A 33 -5.68 10.68 0.13
N PHE A 34 -4.47 10.23 -0.20
CA PHE A 34 -4.12 8.82 -0.27
C PHE A 34 -4.06 8.18 1.13
N VAL A 35 -4.79 7.07 1.32
CA VAL A 35 -4.88 6.38 2.62
C VAL A 35 -4.04 5.10 2.63
N GLY A 36 -3.98 4.41 1.50
CA GLY A 36 -3.35 3.11 1.36
C GLY A 36 -3.83 2.40 0.10
N TYR A 37 -3.39 1.16 -0.09
CA TYR A 37 -3.73 0.39 -1.27
C TYR A 37 -3.74 -1.11 -0.97
N VAL A 38 -4.36 -1.86 -1.88
CA VAL A 38 -4.34 -3.32 -1.91
C VAL A 38 -3.82 -3.76 -3.26
N ASP A 39 -2.86 -4.68 -3.23
CA ASP A 39 -2.30 -5.33 -4.42
C ASP A 39 -2.63 -6.82 -4.37
N ARG A 40 -3.04 -7.40 -5.50
CA ARG A 40 -3.31 -8.82 -5.61
C ARG A 40 -2.04 -9.53 -6.05
N ALA A 41 -1.57 -10.43 -5.21
CA ALA A 41 -0.42 -11.26 -5.53
C ALA A 41 -0.78 -12.32 -6.58
N ALA A 42 0.25 -12.85 -7.24
CA ALA A 42 0.10 -13.86 -8.29
C ALA A 42 -0.59 -15.16 -7.82
N ASP A 43 -0.54 -15.48 -6.53
CA ASP A 43 -1.24 -16.63 -5.94
C ASP A 43 -2.72 -16.35 -5.65
N GLY A 44 -3.22 -15.16 -5.99
CA GLY A 44 -4.61 -14.76 -5.86
C GLY A 44 -4.96 -14.06 -4.54
N THR A 45 -4.04 -14.03 -3.57
CA THR A 45 -4.24 -13.34 -2.29
C THR A 45 -4.08 -11.82 -2.41
N TYR A 46 -4.58 -11.09 -1.44
CA TYR A 46 -4.56 -9.62 -1.38
C TYR A 46 -3.61 -9.14 -0.30
N ILE A 47 -2.68 -8.26 -0.67
CA ILE A 47 -1.73 -7.62 0.26
C ILE A 47 -2.20 -6.19 0.52
N ALA A 48 -2.47 -5.87 1.77
CA ALA A 48 -2.84 -4.52 2.20
C ALA A 48 -1.59 -3.71 2.54
N PHE A 49 -1.57 -2.43 2.17
CA PHE A 49 -0.50 -1.49 2.46
C PHE A 49 -1.04 -0.20 3.08
N ASP A 50 -0.30 0.36 4.04
CA ASP A 50 -0.61 1.67 4.64
C ASP A 50 -0.23 2.82 3.70
N GLY A 51 -0.61 4.06 4.05
CA GLY A 51 -0.30 5.26 3.26
C GLY A 51 1.20 5.56 3.07
N ARG A 52 2.10 4.79 3.70
CA ARG A 52 3.56 4.85 3.51
C ARG A 52 4.09 3.63 2.77
N SER A 53 3.21 2.89 2.10
CA SER A 53 3.52 1.65 1.39
C SER A 53 4.15 0.59 2.27
N THR A 54 3.84 0.59 3.58
CA THR A 54 4.27 -0.48 4.49
C THR A 54 3.23 -1.60 4.45
N PRO A 55 3.63 -2.87 4.20
CA PRO A 55 2.70 -3.98 4.17
C PRO A 55 2.07 -4.20 5.56
N VAL A 56 0.74 -4.25 5.58
CA VAL A 56 -0.10 -4.45 6.76
C VAL A 56 -0.43 -5.93 6.93
N GLY A 57 -0.63 -6.66 5.85
CA GLY A 57 -0.96 -8.08 5.93
C GLY A 57 -1.32 -8.66 4.57
N ARG A 58 -1.47 -9.98 4.54
CA ARG A 58 -1.93 -10.78 3.39
C ARG A 58 -3.25 -11.44 3.77
N TYR A 59 -4.20 -11.44 2.86
CA TYR A 59 -5.59 -11.84 3.08
C TYR A 59 -6.09 -12.62 1.88
N ASP A 60 -6.99 -13.57 2.10
CA ASP A 60 -7.62 -14.32 1.01
C ASP A 60 -8.80 -13.56 0.38
N ASP A 61 -9.32 -12.54 1.08
CA ASP A 61 -10.45 -11.72 0.66
C ASP A 61 -10.07 -10.23 0.52
N LEU A 62 -10.57 -9.59 -0.54
CA LEU A 62 -10.30 -8.19 -0.84
C LEU A 62 -10.87 -7.25 0.23
N ARG A 63 -12.08 -7.49 0.74
CA ARG A 63 -12.68 -6.62 1.76
C ARG A 63 -11.91 -6.70 3.07
N ASP A 64 -11.35 -7.85 3.41
CA ASP A 64 -10.49 -8.01 4.59
C ASP A 64 -9.20 -7.20 4.45
N ALA A 65 -8.57 -7.25 3.27
CA ALA A 65 -7.41 -6.42 2.95
C ALA A 65 -7.73 -4.92 2.98
N GLN A 66 -8.86 -4.51 2.41
CA GLN A 66 -9.31 -3.11 2.41
C GLN A 66 -9.51 -2.59 3.84
N ARG A 67 -10.24 -3.33 4.68
CA ARG A 67 -10.44 -2.97 6.09
C ARG A 67 -9.12 -2.86 6.85
N ALA A 68 -8.17 -3.75 6.56
CA ALA A 68 -6.85 -3.69 7.18
C ALA A 68 -6.04 -2.46 6.77
N ALA A 69 -6.08 -2.07 5.48
CA ALA A 69 -5.43 -0.86 4.98
C ALA A 69 -6.00 0.41 5.65
N GLU A 70 -7.32 0.46 5.85
CA GLU A 70 -7.98 1.59 6.52
C GLU A 70 -7.68 1.67 8.03
N GLY A 71 -7.54 0.52 8.70
CA GLY A 71 -7.35 0.45 10.15
C GLY A 71 -5.98 0.96 10.65
N VAL A 72 -4.95 0.95 9.79
CA VAL A 72 -3.58 1.37 10.15
C VAL A 72 -3.41 2.89 10.16
N THR A 73 -4.38 3.64 9.62
CA THR A 73 -4.42 5.11 9.73
C THR A 73 -4.68 5.58 11.18
N SER A 74 -5.00 4.68 12.11
CA SER A 74 -4.94 4.99 13.55
C SER A 74 -3.47 5.12 14.01
N PRO A 75 -3.03 6.28 14.55
CA PRO A 75 -1.63 6.53 14.94
C PRO A 75 -1.02 5.48 15.88
N THR A 76 -1.87 4.76 16.61
CA THR A 76 -1.50 3.81 17.67
C THR A 76 -1.04 2.46 17.11
N GLU A 77 -1.63 1.97 16.01
CA GLU A 77 -1.32 0.65 15.43
C GLU A 77 -0.05 0.67 14.56
N ALA A 78 0.22 1.80 13.91
CA ALA A 78 1.42 2.05 13.13
C ALA A 78 2.73 1.92 13.95
N ARG A 79 2.69 2.23 15.27
CA ARG A 79 3.84 2.08 16.17
C ARG A 79 4.05 0.64 16.63
N ARG A 80 2.96 -0.10 16.84
CA ARG A 80 3.00 -1.50 17.32
C ARG A 80 3.66 -2.43 16.30
N ARG A 81 3.39 -2.23 15.00
CA ARG A 81 3.93 -3.06 13.90
C ARG A 81 5.38 -2.75 13.52
N ARG A 82 5.82 -1.49 13.61
CA ARG A 82 7.23 -1.09 13.36
C ARG A 82 8.24 -1.86 14.24
N ARG A 83 7.81 -2.30 15.42
CA ARG A 83 8.64 -3.07 16.36
C ARG A 83 8.74 -4.56 15.98
N VAL A 84 7.73 -5.11 15.31
CA VAL A 84 7.68 -6.53 14.93
C VAL A 84 8.49 -6.80 13.67
N THR A 85 8.47 -5.90 12.69
CA THR A 85 9.16 -6.10 11.39
C THR A 85 10.69 -5.99 11.47
N ARG A 86 11.26 -5.39 12.53
CA ARG A 86 12.72 -5.25 12.67
C ARG A 86 13.41 -6.52 13.19
N VAL A 87 12.68 -7.46 13.78
CA VAL A 87 13.24 -8.70 14.34
C VAL A 87 13.34 -9.80 13.27
N LEU A 88 12.59 -9.69 12.18
CA LEU A 88 12.49 -10.74 11.14
C LEU A 88 13.17 -10.37 9.81
N GLN A 89 14.33 -9.70 9.87
CA GLN A 89 15.19 -9.48 8.69
C GLN A 89 16.57 -10.15 8.81
N LYS A 90 16.74 -11.11 9.73
CA LYS A 90 17.98 -11.90 9.85
C LYS A 90 17.69 -13.40 9.81
N THR A 91 17.34 -13.94 8.65
CA THR A 91 17.67 -15.32 8.23
C THR A 91 17.38 -15.48 6.74
N ALA A 92 18.42 -15.80 5.98
CA ALA A 92 18.46 -15.90 4.52
C ALA A 92 17.69 -17.10 3.95
N ALA A 93 17.26 -17.01 2.67
CA ALA A 93 17.53 -18.04 1.67
C ALA A 93 17.30 -17.50 0.25
N VAL A 94 18.21 -17.88 -0.65
CA VAL A 94 18.34 -17.56 -2.07
C VAL A 94 17.51 -18.55 -2.92
N THR A 95 16.73 -18.09 -3.91
CA THR A 95 16.43 -18.67 -5.26
C THR A 95 15.16 -17.98 -5.84
N GLY A 96 15.01 -17.61 -7.12
CA GLY A 96 15.76 -17.96 -8.32
C GLY A 96 15.53 -17.01 -9.51
N VAL A 97 16.32 -17.28 -10.54
CA VAL A 97 16.45 -16.58 -11.83
C VAL A 97 15.37 -17.04 -12.83
N VAL A 98 15.20 -16.26 -13.92
CA VAL A 98 14.46 -16.48 -15.21
C VAL A 98 13.11 -15.75 -15.24
N ALA A 99 12.76 -14.84 -16.16
CA ALA A 99 13.33 -14.33 -17.40
C ALA A 99 12.80 -12.90 -17.65
N GLY A 100 13.61 -12.06 -18.30
CA GLY A 100 13.18 -10.72 -18.70
C GLY A 100 14.23 -10.02 -19.54
N GLY A 101 14.62 -10.65 -20.66
CA GLY A 101 15.44 -9.98 -21.66
C GLY A 101 14.64 -8.86 -22.31
N VAL A 102 15.05 -7.62 -22.07
CA VAL A 102 14.90 -6.53 -23.04
C VAL A 102 16.23 -5.79 -23.06
N ALA A 103 17.06 -6.16 -24.03
CA ALA A 103 18.18 -5.36 -24.45
C ALA A 103 17.63 -4.10 -25.16
N LEU A 104 17.91 -2.91 -24.63
CA LEU A 104 17.85 -1.68 -25.39
C LEU A 104 19.20 -0.96 -25.30
N THR A 105 19.86 -0.97 -26.45
CA THR A 105 21.07 -0.27 -26.85
C THR A 105 20.98 1.24 -26.71
N ALA A 106 21.97 1.84 -26.06
CA ALA A 106 22.56 3.16 -26.38
C ALA A 106 23.82 3.27 -25.49
N GLY A 107 25.05 3.27 -26.00
CA GLY A 107 25.55 4.14 -27.05
C GLY A 107 26.36 5.25 -26.37
N ALA A 108 27.64 4.99 -26.03
CA ALA A 108 28.57 6.04 -25.69
C ALA A 108 30.03 5.56 -25.88
N LEU A 109 30.51 5.82 -27.09
CA LEU A 109 31.87 6.25 -27.40
C LEU A 109 33.04 5.28 -27.09
N ALA A 110 33.49 4.61 -28.16
CA ALA A 110 34.92 4.61 -28.49
C ALA A 110 35.47 6.06 -28.39
N PRO A 111 36.77 6.33 -28.12
CA PRO A 111 37.83 5.64 -28.84
C PRO A 111 39.27 5.65 -28.24
N TYR A 112 40.19 5.14 -29.05
CA TYR A 112 41.62 5.46 -29.22
C TYR A 112 42.68 4.56 -28.54
N LEU A 113 43.34 3.82 -29.45
CA LEU A 113 44.70 3.26 -29.50
C LEU A 113 44.94 1.87 -28.90
#